data_AF-A0A9D6KRX6-F1
#
_entry.id   AF-A0A9D6KRX6-F1
#
_cell.length_a   1.000
_cell.length_b   1.000
_cell.length_c   1.000
_cell.angle_alpha   90.00
_cell.angle_beta   90.00
_cell.angle_gamma   90.00
#
_symmetry.space_group_name_H-M   'P 1'
#
loop_
_entity.id
_entity.type
_entity.pdbx_description
1 polymer ?
#
loop_
_entity_poly.entity_id
_entity_poly.type
_entity_poly.pdbx_seq_one_letter_code
_entity_poly.pdbx_strand_id
1 'polypeptide(L)'
;MTTTRDLRPAAYLIILLGLGGATAASLVPFYNAGYVLEPGVLFAVLMPFLLYGLFIESLRGPWLLASGLLLLATCLALVISERYLHYNGYTDDRIYWAPTLAAALMLPIAYWLGRRHEDAGSP
;
A
#
# COMPACT_ATOMS: atom_id res chain seq x y z
N MET A 1 32.38 6.27 6.68
CA MET A 1 31.14 6.93 7.15
C MET A 1 30.01 6.55 6.23
N THR A 2 29.30 5.46 6.52
CA THR A 2 28.05 5.14 5.81
C THR A 2 26.98 6.06 6.36
N THR A 3 26.66 7.12 5.61
CA THR A 3 25.51 7.98 5.89
C THR A 3 24.26 7.09 5.92
N THR A 4 23.82 6.69 7.11
CA THR A 4 22.50 6.09 7.31
C THR A 4 21.48 7.17 7.00
N ARG A 5 21.13 7.31 5.72
CA ARG A 5 20.04 8.16 5.27
C ARG A 5 18.79 7.69 5.99
N ASP A 6 18.17 8.60 6.73
CA ASP A 6 16.86 8.34 7.33
C ASP A 6 15.83 8.20 6.19
N LEU A 7 15.26 7.01 6.04
CA LEU A 7 14.29 6.66 5.00
C LEU A 7 12.84 6.86 5.46
N ARG A 8 12.62 7.28 6.72
CA ARG A 8 11.29 7.57 7.27
C ARG A 8 10.51 8.61 6.45
N PRO A 9 11.11 9.72 5.97
CA PRO A 9 10.39 10.70 5.15
C PRO A 9 9.82 10.08 3.87
N ALA A 10 10.56 9.18 3.23
CA ALA A 10 10.11 8.48 2.04
C ALA A 10 8.94 7.54 2.34
N ALA A 11 8.96 6.85 3.48
CA ALA A 11 7.85 6.01 3.92
C ALA A 11 6.57 6.83 4.18
N TYR A 12 6.67 8.02 4.79
CA TYR A 12 5.53 8.91 4.94
C TYR A 12 4.97 9.42 3.60
N LEU A 13 5.84 9.71 2.62
CA LEU A 13 5.40 10.06 1.27
C LEU A 13 4.63 8.90 0.61
N ILE A 14 5.09 7.66 0.79
CA ILE A 14 4.39 6.48 0.27
C ILE A 14 2.99 6.35 0.88
N ILE A 15 2.85 6.55 2.20
CA ILE A 15 1.55 6.55 2.87
C ILE A 15 0.65 7.66 2.32
N LEU A 16 1.20 8.86 2.10
CA LEU A 16 0.45 10.01 1.59
C LEU A 16 -0.02 9.79 0.15
N LEU A 17 0.81 9.18 -0.70
CA LEU A 17 0.43 8.75 -2.04
C LEU A 17 -0.65 7.65 -2.00
N GLY A 18 -0.53 6.70 -1.08
CA GLY A 18 -1.53 5.65 -0.85
C GLY A 18 -2.89 6.22 -0.43
N LEU A 19 -2.90 7.19 0.47
CA LEU A 19 -4.10 7.92 0.90
C LEU A 19 -4.77 8.66 -0.27
N GLY A 20 -3.97 9.36 -1.08
CA GLY A 20 -4.46 10.03 -2.30
C GLY A 20 -5.06 9.02 -3.30
N GLY A 21 -4.37 7.89 -3.50
CA GLY A 21 -4.83 6.80 -4.34
C GLY A 21 -6.14 6.19 -3.84
N ALA A 22 -6.27 5.90 -2.54
CA ALA A 22 -7.51 5.39 -1.94
C ALA A 22 -8.67 6.36 -2.11
N THR A 23 -8.42 7.66 -1.93
CA THR A 23 -9.44 8.71 -2.10
C THR A 23 -9.92 8.75 -3.55
N ALA A 24 -9.00 8.82 -4.52
CA ALA A 24 -9.32 8.79 -5.95
C ALA A 24 -10.04 7.49 -6.35
N ALA A 25 -9.60 6.36 -5.79
CA ALA A 25 -10.20 5.06 -5.99
C ALA A 25 -11.55 4.89 -5.28
N SER A 26 -11.99 5.80 -4.43
CA SER A 26 -13.29 5.70 -3.74
C SER A 26 -14.36 6.62 -4.31
N LEU A 27 -13.96 7.66 -5.05
CA LEU A 27 -14.83 8.68 -5.65
C LEU A 27 -15.31 8.25 -7.04
N VAL A 28 -16.50 7.66 -7.13
CA VAL A 28 -17.08 7.17 -8.39
C VAL A 28 -17.98 8.25 -9.00
N PRO A 29 -17.76 8.67 -10.25
CA PRO A 29 -18.69 9.58 -10.92
C PRO A 29 -19.99 8.85 -11.26
N PHE A 30 -21.13 9.43 -10.87
CA PHE A 30 -22.47 8.91 -11.11
C PHE A 30 -23.32 9.93 -11.86
N TYR A 31 -24.06 9.47 -12.86
CA TYR A 31 -24.82 10.34 -13.77
C TYR A 31 -25.93 11.16 -13.06
N ASN A 32 -26.48 10.65 -11.95
CA ASN A 32 -27.61 11.27 -11.24
C ASN A 32 -27.22 12.15 -10.04
N ALA A 33 -25.98 12.08 -9.53
CA ALA A 33 -25.62 12.73 -8.26
C ALA A 33 -24.21 13.37 -8.24
N GLY A 34 -23.47 13.33 -9.35
CA GLY A 34 -22.09 13.81 -9.39
C GLY A 34 -21.13 12.74 -8.93
N TYR A 35 -20.88 12.61 -7.62
CA TYR A 35 -19.93 11.63 -7.07
C TYR A 35 -20.53 10.85 -5.91
N VAL A 36 -20.37 9.52 -5.92
CA VAL A 36 -20.67 8.63 -4.81
C VAL A 36 -19.36 8.14 -4.22
N LEU A 37 -19.25 8.20 -2.89
CA LEU A 37 -18.13 7.63 -2.15
C LEU A 37 -18.43 6.17 -1.85
N GLU A 38 -17.53 5.27 -2.21
CA GLU A 38 -17.60 3.84 -1.84
C GLU A 38 -16.69 3.56 -0.63
N PRO A 39 -17.25 3.44 0.59
CA PRO A 39 -16.44 3.32 1.80
C PRO A 39 -15.65 2.00 1.83
N GLY A 40 -16.19 0.92 1.26
CA GLY A 40 -15.52 -0.37 1.20
C GLY A 40 -14.22 -0.30 0.40
N VAL A 41 -14.24 0.36 -0.77
CA VAL A 41 -13.05 0.55 -1.60
C VAL A 41 -12.05 1.47 -0.89
N LEU A 42 -12.53 2.53 -0.23
CA LEU A 42 -11.68 3.39 0.58
C LEU A 42 -10.93 2.58 1.65
N PHE A 43 -11.62 1.79 2.47
CA PHE A 43 -10.98 0.98 3.52
C PHE A 43 -10.06 -0.10 2.95
N ALA A 44 -10.46 -0.78 1.87
CA ALA A 44 -9.66 -1.83 1.23
C ALA A 44 -8.33 -1.31 0.71
N VAL A 45 -8.34 -0.15 0.05
CA VAL A 45 -7.13 0.47 -0.51
C VAL A 45 -6.30 1.18 0.57
N LEU A 46 -6.92 1.65 1.64
CA LEU A 46 -6.23 2.36 2.74
C LEU A 46 -5.54 1.42 3.74
N MET A 47 -6.17 0.28 4.05
CA MET A 47 -5.63 -0.74 4.97
C MET A 47 -4.17 -1.15 4.74
N PRO A 48 -3.71 -1.45 3.51
CA PRO A 48 -2.31 -1.79 3.26
C PRO A 48 -1.34 -0.70 3.75
N PHE A 49 -1.71 0.58 3.63
CA PHE A 49 -0.88 1.70 4.07
C PHE A 49 -0.95 1.92 5.59
N LEU A 50 -2.09 1.64 6.23
CA LEU A 50 -2.21 1.64 7.69
C LEU A 50 -1.33 0.55 8.31
N LEU A 51 -1.38 -0.67 7.77
CA LEU A 51 -0.53 -1.78 8.20
C LEU A 51 0.94 -1.43 7.98
N TYR A 52 1.30 -0.90 6.82
CA TYR A 52 2.66 -0.44 6.55
C TYR A 52 3.14 0.63 7.56
N GLY A 53 2.27 1.58 7.92
CA GLY A 53 2.54 2.57 8.97
C GLY A 53 2.81 1.94 10.34
N LEU A 54 2.12 0.86 10.70
CA LEU A 54 2.35 0.13 11.95
C LEU A 54 3.74 -0.52 12.00
N PHE A 55 4.24 -1.00 10.86
CA PHE A 55 5.56 -1.63 10.75
C PHE A 55 6.69 -0.64 10.48
N ILE A 56 6.41 0.66 10.35
CA ILE A 56 7.40 1.69 9.99
C ILE A 56 8.56 1.79 10.99
N GLU A 57 8.29 1.53 12.28
CA GLU A 57 9.31 1.54 13.33
C GLU A 57 10.12 0.25 13.39
N SER A 58 9.54 -0.86 12.90
CA SER A 58 10.17 -2.18 12.88
C SER A 58 11.02 -2.42 11.63
N LEU A 59 10.63 -1.85 10.49
CA LEU A 59 11.35 -1.97 9.22
C LEU A 59 12.49 -0.96 9.17
N ARG A 60 13.73 -1.45 9.05
CA ARG A 60 14.94 -0.59 9.00
C ARG A 60 15.57 -0.57 7.61
N GLY A 61 16.22 0.56 7.30
CA GLY A 61 17.06 0.69 6.11
C GLY A 61 16.30 0.52 4.78
N PRO A 62 16.94 -0.04 3.74
CA PRO A 62 16.37 -0.09 2.38
C PRO A 62 15.09 -0.94 2.28
N TRP A 63 14.86 -1.86 3.22
CA TRP A 63 13.67 -2.71 3.28
C TRP A 63 12.37 -1.94 3.56
N LEU A 64 12.47 -0.86 4.34
CA LEU A 64 11.35 0.07 4.54
C LEU A 64 10.87 0.60 3.19
N LEU A 65 11.79 1.17 2.42
CA LEU A 65 11.47 1.80 1.15
C LEU A 65 11.03 0.78 0.08
N ALA A 66 11.67 -0.38 0.02
CA ALA A 66 11.30 -1.44 -0.91
C ALA A 66 9.90 -1.99 -0.67
N SER A 67 9.54 -2.27 0.59
CA SER A 67 8.20 -2.77 0.96
C SER A 67 7.12 -1.73 0.71
N GLY A 68 7.37 -0.46 1.04
CA GLY A 68 6.44 0.63 0.74
C GLY A 68 6.21 0.83 -0.75
N LEU A 69 7.28 0.81 -1.57
CA LEU A 69 7.17 0.94 -3.03
C LEU A 69 6.40 -0.23 -3.65
N LEU A 70 6.67 -1.47 -3.21
CA LEU A 70 5.95 -2.64 -3.70
C LEU A 70 4.46 -2.58 -3.35
N LEU A 71 4.13 -2.16 -2.13
CA LEU A 71 2.76 -1.93 -1.69
C LEU A 71 2.07 -0.88 -2.56
N LEU A 72 2.72 0.27 -2.74
CA LEU A 72 2.18 1.36 -3.56
C LEU A 72 1.97 0.91 -5.00
N ALA A 73 2.96 0.27 -5.61
CA ALA A 73 2.90 -0.21 -6.99
C ALA A 73 1.79 -1.25 -7.18
N THR A 74 1.63 -2.17 -6.23
CA THR A 74 0.58 -3.20 -6.28
C THR A 74 -0.80 -2.56 -6.15
N CYS A 75 -0.99 -1.66 -5.18
CA CYS A 75 -2.24 -0.91 -5.03
C CYS A 75 -2.56 -0.11 -6.30
N LEU A 76 -1.57 0.60 -6.87
CA LEU A 76 -1.76 1.41 -8.07
C LEU A 76 -2.14 0.53 -9.27
N ALA A 77 -1.46 -0.59 -9.47
CA ALA A 77 -1.74 -1.52 -10.57
C ALA A 77 -3.15 -2.10 -10.49
N LEU A 78 -3.59 -2.47 -9.27
CA LEU A 78 -4.95 -2.98 -9.04
C LEU A 78 -6.00 -1.89 -9.28
N VAL A 79 -5.81 -0.70 -8.69
CA VAL A 79 -6.74 0.42 -8.88
C VAL A 79 -6.82 0.81 -10.35
N ILE A 80 -5.70 0.93 -11.06
CA ILE A 80 -5.71 1.27 -12.50
C ILE A 80 -6.41 0.20 -13.31
N SER A 81 -6.11 -1.07 -13.06
CA SER A 81 -6.66 -2.18 -13.85
C SER A 81 -8.17 -2.36 -13.63
N GLU A 82 -8.61 -2.39 -12.37
CA GLU A 82 -10.01 -2.64 -12.01
C GLU A 82 -10.89 -1.39 -12.21
N ARG A 83 -10.36 -0.19 -11.96
CA ARG A 83 -11.16 1.05 -11.98
C ARG A 83 -11.10 1.81 -13.30
N TYR A 84 -9.99 1.74 -14.03
CA TYR A 84 -9.82 2.54 -15.26
C TYR A 84 -9.80 1.70 -16.54
N LEU A 85 -9.31 0.45 -16.50
CA LEU A 85 -9.19 -0.39 -17.69
C LEU A 85 -10.34 -1.41 -17.83
N HIS A 86 -10.79 -2.01 -16.73
CA HIS A 86 -11.78 -3.10 -16.74
C HIS A 86 -12.99 -2.83 -15.84
N TYR A 87 -13.40 -1.56 -15.72
CA TYR A 87 -14.50 -1.19 -14.83
C TYR A 87 -15.81 -1.91 -15.20
N ASN A 88 -16.14 -2.94 -14.42
CA ASN A 88 -17.36 -3.74 -14.56
C ASN A 88 -18.24 -3.62 -13.31
N GLY A 89 -18.32 -2.43 -12.70
CA GLY A 89 -19.12 -2.19 -11.50
C GLY A 89 -18.70 -2.97 -10.25
N TYR A 90 -17.43 -3.33 -10.13
CA TYR A 90 -16.87 -4.11 -9.01
C TYR A 90 -17.43 -5.52 -8.80
N THR A 91 -18.07 -6.09 -9.81
CA THR A 91 -18.71 -7.43 -9.75
C THR A 91 -17.76 -8.56 -9.33
N ASP A 92 -16.45 -8.41 -9.56
CA ASP A 92 -15.44 -9.42 -9.24
C ASP A 92 -14.91 -9.35 -7.79
N ASP A 93 -15.34 -8.39 -6.97
CA ASP A 93 -14.91 -8.15 -5.57
C ASP A 93 -13.39 -8.00 -5.33
N ARG A 94 -12.55 -8.12 -6.36
CA ARG A 94 -11.09 -8.15 -6.28
C ARG A 94 -10.49 -6.91 -5.65
N ILE A 95 -11.07 -5.73 -5.94
CA ILE A 95 -10.59 -4.46 -5.39
C ILE A 95 -10.73 -4.39 -3.85
N TYR A 96 -11.64 -5.18 -3.25
CA TYR A 96 -11.89 -5.17 -1.81
C TYR A 96 -10.87 -6.01 -1.02
N TRP A 97 -10.38 -7.11 -1.60
CA TRP A 97 -9.57 -8.07 -0.84
C TRP A 97 -8.11 -8.14 -1.32
N ALA A 98 -7.85 -7.90 -2.61
CA ALA A 98 -6.51 -8.04 -3.18
C ALA A 98 -5.46 -7.09 -2.57
N PRO A 99 -5.73 -5.79 -2.33
CA PRO A 99 -4.75 -4.89 -1.71
C PRO A 99 -4.42 -5.30 -0.28
N THR A 100 -5.43 -5.74 0.48
CA THR A 100 -5.27 -6.17 1.87
C THR A 100 -4.52 -7.49 1.97
N LEU A 101 -4.81 -8.46 1.10
CA LEU A 101 -4.07 -9.72 1.00
C LEU A 101 -2.61 -9.49 0.60
N ALA A 102 -2.37 -8.61 -0.37
CA ALA A 102 -1.02 -8.26 -0.79
C ALA A 102 -0.21 -7.68 0.38
N ALA A 103 -0.78 -6.77 1.17
CA ALA A 103 -0.13 -6.26 2.37
C ALA A 103 0.06 -7.32 3.46
N ALA A 104 -0.98 -8.12 3.73
CA ALA A 104 -0.94 -9.17 4.73
C ALA A 104 0.13 -10.23 4.42
N LEU A 105 0.47 -10.45 3.15
CA LEU A 105 1.56 -11.33 2.74
C LEU A 105 2.91 -10.62 2.67
N MET A 106 2.98 -9.43 2.07
CA MET A 106 4.25 -8.72 1.87
C MET A 106 4.87 -8.22 3.18
N LEU A 107 4.07 -7.69 4.10
CA LEU A 107 4.59 -7.09 5.34
C LEU A 107 5.29 -8.13 6.24
N PRO A 108 4.72 -9.32 6.49
CA PRO A 108 5.42 -10.36 7.24
C PRO A 108 6.68 -10.87 6.52
N ILE A 109 6.65 -11.00 5.19
CA ILE A 109 7.82 -11.43 4.40
C ILE A 109 8.93 -10.40 4.51
N ALA A 110 8.61 -9.12 4.32
CA ALA A 110 9.55 -8.01 4.43
C ALA A 110 10.13 -7.89 5.85
N TYR A 111 9.28 -8.05 6.87
CA TYR A 111 9.70 -8.08 8.27
C TYR A 111 10.67 -9.24 8.54
N TRP A 112 10.33 -10.44 8.07
CA TRP A 112 11.15 -11.63 8.30
C TRP A 112 12.48 -11.61 7.53
N LEU A 113 12.49 -11.15 6.27
CA LEU A 113 13.73 -10.96 5.50
C LEU A 113 14.60 -9.86 6.10
N GLY A 114 14.00 -8.74 6.54
CA GLY A 114 14.70 -7.65 7.21
C GLY A 114 15.42 -8.14 8.47
N ARG A 115 14.72 -8.93 9.30
CA ARG A 115 15.28 -9.50 10.53
C ARG A 115 16.46 -10.44 10.26
N ARG A 116 16.36 -11.30 9.24
CA ARG A 116 17.44 -12.22 8.86
C ARG A 116 18.72 -11.51 8.42
N HIS A 117 18.61 -10.32 7.85
CA HIS A 117 19.76 -9.53 7.42
C HIS A 117 20.47 -8.84 8.60
N GLU A 118 19.73 -8.46 9.64
CA GLU A 118 20.32 -8.00 10.91
C GLU A 118 21.01 -9.14 11.66
N ASP A 119 20.40 -10.33 11.71
CA ASP A 119 20.98 -11.52 12.35
C ASP A 119 22.27 -11.99 11.65
N ALA A 120 22.34 -11.89 10.31
CA ALA A 120 23.52 -12.26 9.52
C ALA A 120 24.64 -11.20 9.52
N GLY A 121 24.38 -10.00 10.05
CA GLY A 121 25.32 -8.88 10.14
C GLY A 121 25.96 -8.69 11.52
N SER A 122 25.67 -9.57 12.49
CA SER A 122 26.33 -9.55 13.80
C SER A 122 27.71 -10.23 13.72
N PRO A 123 28.79 -9.64 14.27
CA PRO A 123 30.11 -10.27 14.38
C PRO A 123 30.09 -11.53 15.24
#